data_AF-A0A699Q586-F1
#
_entry.id   AF-A0A699Q586-F1
#
_cell.length_a   1.000
_cell.length_b   1.000
_cell.length_c   1.000
_cell.angle_alpha   90.00
_cell.angle_beta   90.00
_cell.angle_gamma   90.00
#
_symmetry.space_group_name_H-M   'P 1'
#
loop_
_entity.id
_entity.type
_entity.pdbx_description
1 polymer ?
#
loop_
_entity_poly.entity_id
_entity_poly.type
_entity_poly.pdbx_seq_one_letter_code
_entity_poly.pdbx_strand_id
1 'polypeptide(L)'
;MKDLSEQLKKLSDKGFIRHSSSPWGAPVLFVKRKDGSFRMCIDFQELNKLTVRNRYPLPRIDDLFDQLQGSSVYYKIDLRSGYHQLRVQKEDIPKTAFRTRYGHYEFQDYAIWFDERTGRIHGPYESGVQTISG
;
A
#
# COMPACT_ATOMS: atom_id res chain seq x y z
N MET A 1 20.45 5.79 12.03
CA MET A 1 20.52 6.43 10.69
C MET A 1 20.96 5.46 9.57
N LYS A 2 21.55 4.29 9.85
CA LYS A 2 21.90 3.26 8.84
C LYS A 2 20.67 2.58 8.22
N ASP A 3 19.56 2.61 8.95
CA ASP A 3 18.32 1.89 8.62
C ASP A 3 17.65 2.37 7.31
N LEU A 4 17.78 3.64 6.94
CA LEU A 4 17.16 4.18 5.72
C LEU A 4 17.83 3.66 4.45
N SER A 5 19.16 3.76 4.37
CA SER A 5 19.92 3.29 3.20
C SER A 5 19.76 1.78 3.02
N GLU A 6 19.70 1.02 4.11
CA GLU A 6 19.45 -0.42 4.06
C GLU A 6 18.04 -0.75 3.58
N GLN A 7 17.01 -0.03 4.06
CA GLN A 7 15.63 -0.22 3.59
C GLN A 7 15.48 0.18 2.11
N LEU A 8 16.08 1.30 1.68
CA LEU A 8 16.09 1.70 0.27
C LEU A 8 16.79 0.66 -0.60
N LYS A 9 17.95 0.15 -0.17
CA LYS A 9 18.66 -0.91 -0.88
C LYS A 9 17.81 -2.17 -0.99
N LYS A 10 17.19 -2.63 0.11
CA LYS A 10 16.28 -3.79 0.09
C LYS A 10 15.11 -3.62 -0.87
N LEU A 11 14.53 -2.43 -0.95
CA LEU A 11 13.44 -2.13 -1.88
C LEU A 11 13.93 -2.08 -3.33
N SER A 12 15.12 -1.53 -3.56
CA SER A 12 15.75 -1.46 -4.88
C SER A 12 16.14 -2.85 -5.38
N ASP A 13 16.77 -3.67 -4.55
CA ASP A 13 17.21 -5.03 -4.87
C ASP A 13 16.02 -5.95 -5.20
N LYS A 14 14.86 -5.69 -4.58
CA LYS A 14 13.59 -6.37 -4.89
C LYS A 14 12.91 -5.84 -6.16
N GLY A 15 13.42 -4.77 -6.77
CA GLY A 15 12.80 -4.11 -7.92
C GLY A 15 11.51 -3.35 -7.60
N PHE A 16 11.26 -3.04 -6.32
CA PHE A 16 10.05 -2.32 -5.91
C PHE A 16 10.14 -0.82 -6.14
N ILE A 17 11.35 -0.26 -6.11
CA ILE A 17 11.60 1.15 -6.36
C ILE A 17 12.62 1.33 -7.48
N ARG A 18 12.59 2.49 -8.12
CA ARG A 18 13.62 2.96 -9.06
C ARG A 18 13.86 4.45 -8.85
N HIS A 19 14.96 4.96 -9.39
CA HIS A 19 15.18 6.40 -9.44
C HIS A 19 14.08 7.08 -10.24
N SER A 20 13.58 8.20 -9.73
CA SER A 20 12.51 8.97 -10.34
C SER A 20 13.00 10.32 -10.85
N SER A 21 12.44 10.76 -11.97
CA SER A 21 12.52 12.14 -12.50
C SER A 21 11.17 12.86 -12.38
N SER A 22 10.23 12.30 -11.62
CA SER A 22 8.88 12.82 -11.45
C SER A 22 8.88 14.21 -10.78
N PRO A 23 7.95 15.10 -11.14
CA PRO A 23 7.75 16.35 -10.41
C PRO A 23 7.13 16.12 -9.01
N TRP A 24 6.57 14.94 -8.75
CA TRP A 24 5.98 14.57 -7.46
C TRP A 24 7.08 14.33 -6.41
N GLY A 25 6.69 14.10 -5.15
CA GLY A 25 7.68 13.87 -4.11
C GLY A 25 7.13 13.92 -2.70
N ALA A 26 6.49 12.83 -2.29
CA ALA A 26 6.08 12.63 -0.91
C ALA A 26 7.29 12.56 0.03
N PRO A 27 7.21 13.13 1.24
CA PRO A 27 8.26 12.98 2.23
C PRO A 27 8.26 11.58 2.86
N VAL A 28 9.43 11.16 3.34
CA VAL A 28 9.60 9.91 4.10
C VAL A 28 9.58 10.19 5.59
N LEU A 29 8.78 9.41 6.32
CA LEU A 29 8.65 9.40 7.77
C LEU A 29 9.21 8.09 8.34
N PHE A 30 9.69 8.13 9.58
CA PHE A 30 10.08 6.94 10.32
C PHE A 30 9.11 6.66 11.45
N VAL A 31 8.58 5.45 11.47
CA VAL A 31 7.72 4.97 12.55
C VAL A 31 8.49 3.96 13.37
N LYS A 32 8.58 4.19 14.68
CA LYS A 32 9.20 3.24 15.61
C LYS A 32 8.27 2.05 15.84
N ARG A 33 8.77 0.84 15.63
CA ARG A 33 8.09 -0.41 15.93
C ARG A 33 8.19 -0.73 17.42
N LYS A 34 7.35 -1.66 17.88
CA LYS A 34 7.36 -2.16 19.27
C LYS A 34 8.69 -2.82 19.65
N ASP A 35 9.36 -3.46 18.70
CA ASP A 35 10.69 -4.07 18.85
C ASP A 35 11.84 -3.06 18.89
N GLY A 36 11.55 -1.76 18.78
CA GLY A 36 12.53 -0.68 18.79
C GLY A 36 13.14 -0.34 17.43
N SER A 37 12.87 -1.13 16.39
CA SER A 37 13.34 -0.86 15.01
C SER A 37 12.53 0.27 14.34
N PHE A 38 13.08 0.91 13.32
CA PHE A 38 12.39 1.96 12.56
C PHE A 38 11.90 1.43 11.21
N ARG A 39 10.63 1.68 10.89
CA ARG A 39 10.03 1.43 9.58
C ARG A 39 9.99 2.72 8.78
N MET A 40 10.46 2.66 7.53
CA MET A 40 10.25 3.70 6.53
C MET A 40 8.77 3.71 6.09
N CYS A 41 8.14 4.87 6.22
CA CYS A 41 6.78 5.13 5.75
C CYS A 41 6.79 6.34 4.83
N ILE A 42 6.01 6.32 3.76
CA ILE A 42 5.90 7.46 2.84
C ILE A 42 4.58 8.15 3.12
N ASP A 43 4.64 9.47 3.29
CA ASP A 43 3.48 10.26 3.63
C ASP A 43 2.68 10.62 2.38
N PHE A 44 1.69 9.79 2.05
CA PHE A 44 0.76 10.00 0.95
C PHE A 44 -0.46 10.85 1.34
N GLN A 45 -0.46 11.56 2.47
CA GLN A 45 -1.64 12.33 2.89
C GLN A 45 -2.13 13.34 1.85
N GLU A 46 -1.22 14.12 1.26
CA GLU A 46 -1.59 15.08 0.21
C GLU A 46 -2.05 14.38 -1.07
N LEU A 47 -1.37 13.29 -1.46
CA LEU A 47 -1.79 12.49 -2.61
C LEU A 47 -3.20 11.92 -2.40
N ASN A 48 -3.49 11.41 -1.20
CA ASN A 48 -4.79 10.85 -0.82
C ASN A 48 -5.94 11.87 -0.83
N LYS A 49 -5.65 13.18 -0.71
CA LYS A 49 -6.65 14.24 -0.87
C LYS A 49 -7.03 14.45 -2.34
N LEU A 50 -6.08 14.24 -3.25
CA LEU A 50 -6.27 14.36 -4.70
C LEU A 50 -6.89 13.11 -5.32
N THR A 51 -6.74 11.96 -4.66
CA THR A 51 -7.28 10.69 -5.13
C THR A 51 -8.81 10.68 -5.10
N VAL A 52 -9.43 10.38 -6.24
CA VAL A 52 -10.87 10.16 -6.34
C VAL A 52 -11.22 8.84 -5.67
N ARG A 53 -12.06 8.89 -4.64
CA ARG A 53 -12.52 7.68 -3.95
C ARG A 53 -13.43 6.88 -4.86
N ASN A 54 -13.13 5.59 -5.03
CA ASN A 54 -14.03 4.65 -5.67
C ASN A 54 -15.24 4.43 -4.74
N ARG A 55 -16.40 4.99 -5.11
CA ARG A 55 -17.65 4.79 -4.35
C ARG A 55 -18.39 3.57 -4.88
N TYR A 56 -17.71 2.43 -4.88
CA TYR A 56 -18.38 1.19 -5.23
C TYR A 56 -19.39 0.85 -4.12
N PRO A 57 -20.68 0.60 -4.47
CA PRO A 57 -21.67 0.24 -3.47
C PRO A 57 -21.32 -1.16 -2.93
N LEU A 58 -20.85 -1.21 -1.70
CA LEU A 58 -20.70 -2.48 -1.01
C LEU A 58 -22.11 -3.02 -0.68
N PRO A 59 -22.40 -4.28 -1.03
CA PRO A 59 -23.69 -4.88 -0.71
C PRO A 59 -23.89 -4.94 0.81
N ARG A 60 -25.15 -4.88 1.26
CA ARG A 60 -25.43 -5.05 2.69
C ARG A 60 -25.15 -6.51 3.06
N ILE A 61 -24.78 -6.71 4.31
CA ILE A 61 -24.51 -8.06 4.84
C ILE A 61 -25.76 -8.93 4.70
N ASP A 62 -26.95 -8.38 4.94
CA ASP A 62 -28.22 -9.09 4.80
C ASP A 62 -28.46 -9.52 3.34
N ASP A 63 -28.23 -8.63 2.37
CA ASP A 63 -28.36 -8.95 0.93
C ASP A 63 -27.44 -10.11 0.52
N LEU A 64 -26.23 -10.19 1.10
CA LEU A 64 -25.30 -11.28 0.86
C LEU A 64 -25.78 -12.60 1.47
N PHE A 65 -26.38 -12.56 2.67
CA PHE A 65 -26.90 -13.76 3.31
C PHE A 65 -28.17 -14.29 2.63
N ASP A 66 -29.03 -13.41 2.14
CA ASP A 66 -30.21 -13.78 1.35
C ASP A 66 -29.80 -14.50 0.06
N GLN A 67 -28.74 -14.05 -0.62
CA GLN A 67 -28.18 -14.73 -1.79
C GLN A 67 -27.62 -16.13 -1.50
N LEU A 68 -27.17 -16.33 -0.26
CA LEU A 68 -26.57 -17.58 0.19
C LEU A 68 -27.62 -18.61 0.68
N GLN A 69 -28.87 -18.19 0.91
CA GLN A 69 -29.95 -19.10 1.30
C GLN A 69 -30.13 -20.26 0.31
N GLY A 70 -30.40 -21.45 0.84
CA GLY A 70 -30.57 -22.68 0.05
C GLY A 70 -29.28 -23.40 -0.30
N SER A 71 -28.11 -22.83 0.02
CA SER A 71 -26.82 -23.52 -0.12
C SER A 71 -26.56 -24.44 1.08
N SER A 72 -26.13 -25.67 0.82
CA SER A 72 -25.80 -26.67 1.86
C SER A 72 -24.32 -26.67 2.25
N VAL A 73 -23.46 -26.09 1.41
CA VAL A 73 -22.00 -26.06 1.60
C VAL A 73 -21.48 -24.66 1.28
N TYR A 74 -20.61 -24.14 2.13
CA TYR A 74 -19.99 -22.81 1.99
C TYR A 74 -18.47 -22.92 1.97
N TYR A 75 -17.83 -22.12 1.13
CA TYR A 75 -16.38 -21.98 1.09
C TYR A 75 -15.99 -20.54 1.39
N LYS A 76 -14.97 -20.36 2.22
CA LYS A 76 -14.38 -19.05 2.51
C LYS A 76 -12.96 -19.01 1.98
N ILE A 77 -12.72 -18.12 1.04
CA ILE A 77 -11.40 -17.87 0.47
C ILE A 77 -10.85 -16.59 1.09
N ASP A 78 -9.69 -16.66 1.74
CA ASP A 78 -9.01 -15.49 2.31
C ASP A 78 -7.93 -14.98 1.36
N LEU A 79 -8.14 -13.78 0.81
CA LEU A 79 -7.19 -13.09 -0.06
C LEU A 79 -6.29 -12.15 0.75
N ARG A 80 -5.61 -12.68 1.77
CA ARG A 80 -4.73 -11.90 2.67
C ARG A 80 -3.64 -11.11 1.95
N SER A 81 -3.22 -11.57 0.77
CA SER A 81 -2.25 -10.92 -0.13
C SER A 81 -2.88 -10.34 -1.40
N GLY A 82 -4.22 -10.33 -1.53
CA GLY A 82 -4.92 -9.93 -2.75
C GLY A 82 -4.58 -8.52 -3.22
N TYR A 83 -4.32 -7.60 -2.30
CA TYR A 83 -3.91 -6.24 -2.64
C TYR A 83 -2.55 -6.16 -3.37
N HIS A 84 -1.66 -7.14 -3.24
CA HIS A 84 -0.42 -7.20 -4.03
C HIS A 84 -0.65 -7.53 -5.50
N GLN A 85 -1.84 -8.03 -5.86
CA GLN A 85 -2.16 -8.42 -7.24
C GLN A 85 -2.61 -7.22 -8.08
N LEU A 86 -3.05 -6.13 -7.43
CA LEU A 86 -3.50 -4.92 -8.10
C LEU A 86 -2.29 -4.07 -8.48
N ARG A 87 -2.15 -3.82 -9.79
CA ARG A 87 -1.06 -3.01 -10.33
C ARG A 87 -1.46 -1.54 -10.40
N VAL A 88 -0.52 -0.67 -10.07
CA VAL A 88 -0.65 0.76 -10.36
C VAL A 88 -0.65 0.96 -11.87
N GLN A 89 -1.52 1.83 -12.38
CA GLN A 89 -1.48 2.21 -13.80
C GLN A 89 -0.16 2.92 -14.11
N LYS A 90 0.42 2.67 -15.30
CA LYS A 90 1.75 3.18 -15.64
C LYS A 90 1.83 4.71 -15.59
N GLU A 91 0.72 5.35 -15.88
CA GLU A 91 0.53 6.80 -15.89
C GLU A 91 0.53 7.39 -14.47
N ASP A 92 0.19 6.58 -13.47
CA ASP A 92 0.11 6.98 -12.07
C ASP A 92 1.37 6.65 -11.26
N ILE A 93 2.28 5.83 -11.80
CA ILE A 93 3.59 5.52 -11.19
C ILE A 93 4.33 6.79 -10.73
N PRO A 94 4.45 7.86 -11.55
CA PRO A 94 5.18 9.06 -11.13
C PRO A 94 4.57 9.74 -9.90
N LYS A 95 3.27 9.56 -9.63
CA LYS A 95 2.59 10.15 -8.46
C LYS A 95 3.05 9.51 -7.15
N THR A 96 3.60 8.30 -7.22
CA THR A 96 4.11 7.55 -6.07
C THR A 96 5.53 7.97 -5.68
N ALA A 97 6.12 8.94 -6.38
CA ALA A 97 7.48 9.38 -6.13
C ALA A 97 7.64 9.99 -4.73
N PHE A 98 8.77 9.69 -4.10
CA PHE A 98 9.13 10.12 -2.76
C PHE A 98 10.58 10.62 -2.70
N ARG A 99 10.83 11.52 -1.75
CA ARG A 99 12.13 12.18 -1.58
C ARG A 99 12.82 11.67 -0.33
N THR A 100 14.09 11.34 -0.48
CA THR A 100 14.99 10.99 0.61
C THR A 100 16.26 11.83 0.51
N ARG A 101 17.05 11.86 1.59
CA ARG A 101 18.38 12.47 1.55
C ARG A 101 19.36 11.78 0.57
N TYR A 102 19.03 10.57 0.11
CA TYR A 102 19.87 9.76 -0.77
C TYR A 102 19.44 9.86 -2.24
N GLY A 103 18.32 10.52 -2.52
CA GLY A 103 17.81 10.67 -3.87
C GLY A 103 16.29 10.65 -3.94
N HIS A 104 15.83 10.76 -5.17
CA HIS A 104 14.44 10.73 -5.55
C HIS A 104 14.09 9.38 -6.17
N TYR A 105 13.03 8.76 -5.66
CA TYR A 105 12.63 7.40 -6.01
C TYR A 105 11.14 7.32 -6.25
N GLU A 106 10.69 6.36 -7.04
CA GLU A 106 9.27 6.05 -7.25
C GLU A 106 9.05 4.54 -7.15
N PHE A 107 7.83 4.14 -6.83
CA PHE A 107 7.46 2.74 -6.77
C PHE A 107 7.10 2.19 -8.15
N GLN A 108 7.41 0.92 -8.35
CA GLN A 108 6.98 0.16 -9.52
C GLN A 108 5.65 -0.56 -9.23
N ASP A 109 5.01 -1.08 -10.28
CA ASP A 109 3.61 -1.53 -10.37
C ASP A 109 3.01 -2.27 -9.14
N TYR A 110 3.80 -2.98 -8.34
CA TYR A 110 3.33 -3.87 -7.25
C TYR A 110 3.61 -3.39 -5.82
N ALA A 111 4.27 -2.24 -5.65
CA ALA A 111 4.92 -1.92 -4.38
C ALA A 111 4.12 -0.98 -3.46
N ILE A 112 2.95 -0.50 -3.89
CA ILE A 112 2.05 0.32 -3.07
C ILE A 112 0.66 -0.32 -2.96
N TRP A 113 0.00 -0.10 -1.83
CA TRP A 113 -1.36 -0.60 -1.59
C TRP A 113 -2.34 0.47 -1.96
N PHE A 114 -3.35 0.13 -2.74
CA PHE A 114 -4.55 0.93 -2.88
C PHE A 114 -5.68 0.24 -2.13
N ASP A 115 -6.20 0.88 -1.08
CA ASP A 115 -7.41 0.44 -0.42
C ASP A 115 -8.61 0.94 -1.23
N GLU A 116 -9.20 0.07 -2.03
CA GLU A 116 -10.38 0.40 -2.85
C GLU A 116 -11.58 0.82 -2.01
N ARG A 117 -11.71 0.35 -0.77
CA ARG A 117 -12.81 0.71 0.13
C ARG A 117 -12.67 2.15 0.63
N THR A 118 -11.44 2.60 0.91
CA THR A 118 -11.21 3.96 1.44
C THR A 118 -10.67 4.94 0.40
N GLY A 119 -10.24 4.46 -0.77
CA GLY A 119 -9.54 5.21 -1.80
C GLY A 119 -8.16 5.69 -1.37
N ARG A 120 -7.51 5.03 -0.39
CA ARG A 120 -6.23 5.48 0.18
C ARG A 120 -5.05 4.66 -0.31
N ILE A 121 -3.95 5.35 -0.56
CA ILE A 121 -2.66 4.74 -0.87
C ILE A 121 -1.89 4.54 0.44
N HIS A 122 -1.35 3.32 0.62
CA HIS A 122 -0.44 2.98 1.69
C HIS A 122 0.90 2.51 1.12
N GLY A 123 2.00 2.79 1.85
CA GLY A 123 3.34 2.33 1.48
C GLY A 123 3.55 0.81 1.68
N PRO A 124 4.62 0.22 1.12
CA PRO A 124 4.86 -1.23 1.07
C PRO A 124 4.74 -1.91 2.45
N TYR A 125 4.06 -3.06 2.49
CA TYR A 125 3.93 -3.91 3.67
C TYR A 125 5.16 -4.81 3.70
N GLU A 126 5.98 -4.67 4.73
CA GLU A 126 6.90 -5.75 5.05
C GLU A 126 6.05 -6.86 5.69
N SER A 127 6.03 -8.02 5.04
CA SER A 127 5.45 -9.25 5.56
C SER A 127 5.98 -9.54 6.96
N GLY A 128 5.22 -9.20 8.00
CA GLY A 128 5.64 -9.45 9.38
C GLY A 128 4.91 -8.70 10.50
N VAL A 129 4.05 -7.72 10.22
CA VAL A 129 3.30 -7.04 11.28
C VAL A 129 1.89 -7.60 11.39
N GLN A 130 1.67 -8.46 12.40
CA GLN A 130 0.33 -8.86 12.83
C GLN A 130 -0.54 -7.61 13.01
N THR A 131 -1.69 -7.60 12.35
CA THR A 131 -2.81 -6.72 12.65
C THR A 131 -3.07 -6.78 14.15
N ILE A 132 -2.80 -5.70 14.88
CA ILE A 132 -3.39 -5.54 16.21
C ILE A 132 -4.82 -5.10 15.93
N SER A 133 -5.72 -6.07 15.82
CA SER A 133 -7.13 -5.83 16.10
C SER A 133 -7.25 -5.67 17.62
N GLY A 134 -7.67 -4.50 18.04
CA GLY A 134 -8.04 -4.15 19.41
C GLY A 134 -8.77 -2.82 19.35
#